data_AF-A0A7J3Y0Y2-F1
#
_entry.id   AF-A0A7J3Y0Y2-F1
#
_cell.length_a   1.000
_cell.length_b   1.000
_cell.length_c   1.000
_cell.angle_alpha   90.00
_cell.angle_beta   90.00
_cell.angle_gamma   90.00
#
_symmetry.space_group_name_H-M   'P 1'
#
loop_
_entity.id
_entity.type
_entity.pdbx_description
1 polymer ?
#
loop_
_entity_poly.entity_id
_entity_poly.type
_entity_poly.pdbx_seq_one_letter_code
_entity_poly.pdbx_strand_id
1 'polypeptide(L)' 'MSRVIRFLIYLVIGVILLSASILALLWSIGYMQAGFVATSLLSALIGFTLLSSSLYILRLSAYVYAVEKGAGVEGGKS' A
#
# COMPACT_ATOMS: atom_id res chain seq x y z
N MET A 1 12.96 -10.87 15.71
CA MET A 1 12.38 -10.76 14.35
C MET A 1 13.47 -10.26 13.40
N SER A 2 13.81 -10.98 12.33
CA SER A 2 14.85 -10.47 11.41
C SER A 2 14.36 -9.20 10.70
N ARG A 3 15.29 -8.27 10.47
CA ARG A 3 15.05 -6.97 9.85
C ARG A 3 14.40 -7.09 8.45
N VAL A 4 14.90 -8.04 7.67
CA VAL A 4 14.36 -8.47 6.36
C VAL A 4 12.90 -8.95 6.43
N ILE A 5 12.51 -9.68 7.48
CA ILE A 5 11.12 -10.13 7.66
C ILE A 5 10.19 -8.92 7.86
N ARG A 6 10.63 -7.88 8.57
CA ARG A 6 9.82 -6.66 8.76
C ARG A 6 9.61 -5.93 7.44
N PHE A 7 10.64 -5.79 6.62
CA PHE A 7 10.54 -5.23 5.26
C PHE A 7 9.52 -5.99 4.41
N LEU A 8 9.65 -7.32 4.34
CA LEU A 8 8.75 -8.18 3.57
C LEU A 8 7.29 -8.05 4.03
N ILE A 9 7.06 -7.99 5.35
CA ILE A 9 5.70 -7.81 5.90
C ILE A 9 5.09 -6.49 5.44
N TYR A 10 5.79 -5.37 5.57
CA TYR A 10 5.26 -4.07 5.13
C TYR A 10 5.02 -4.03 3.62
N LEU A 11 5.92 -4.61 2.83
CA LEU A 11 5.76 -4.67 1.39
C LEU A 11 4.53 -5.49 0.98
N VAL A 12 4.36 -6.69 1.56
CA VAL A 12 3.21 -7.55 1.28
C VAL A 12 1.90 -6.86 1.69
N ILE A 13 1.85 -6.25 2.87
CA ILE A 13 0.67 -5.51 3.33
C ILE A 13 0.36 -4.36 2.37
N GLY A 14 1.36 -3.58 1.95
CA GLY A 14 1.18 -2.48 1.00
C GLY A 14 0.60 -2.97 -0.33
N VAL A 15 1.12 -4.08 -0.87
CA VAL A 15 0.61 -4.67 -2.12
C VAL A 15 -0.83 -5.16 -1.96
N ILE A 16 -1.18 -5.82 -0.85
CA ILE A 16 -2.54 -6.30 -0.59
C ILE A 16 -3.52 -5.12 -0.52
N LEU A 17 -3.18 -4.05 0.22
CA LEU A 17 -4.04 -2.87 0.29
C LEU A 17 -4.18 -2.19 -1.08
N LEU A 18 -3.11 -2.17 -1.87
CA LEU A 18 -3.17 -1.63 -3.24
C LEU A 18 -4.13 -2.45 -4.10
N SER A 19 -4.04 -3.78 -4.10
CA SER A 19 -4.97 -4.64 -4.82
C SER A 19 -6.41 -4.45 -4.36
N ALA A 20 -6.64 -4.39 -3.04
CA ALA A 20 -7.98 -4.14 -2.48
C ALA A 20 -8.54 -2.76 -2.90
N SER A 21 -7.69 -1.74 -2.95
CA SER A 21 -8.10 -0.40 -3.39
C SER A 21 -8.57 -0.38 -4.85
N ILE A 22 -7.87 -1.11 -5.73
CA ILE A 22 -8.22 -1.22 -7.14
C ILE A 22 -9.57 -1.92 -7.31
N LEU A 23 -9.80 -3.02 -6.57
CA LEU A 23 -11.08 -3.72 -6.60
C LEU A 23 -12.25 -2.83 -6.15
N ALA A 24 -12.07 -2.05 -5.08
CA ALA A 24 -13.08 -1.11 -4.59
C ALA A 24 -13.39 0.00 -5.61
N LEU A 25 -12.39 0.49 -6.33
CA LEU A 25 -12.58 1.47 -7.41
C LEU A 25 -13.30 0.86 -8.62
N LEU A 26 -12.99 -0.38 -8.99
CA LEU A 26 -13.70 -1.09 -10.05
C LEU A 26 -15.17 -1.33 -9.68
N TRP A 27 -15.44 -1.72 -8.44
CA TRP A 27 -16.81 -1.83 -7.93
C TRP A 27 -17.55 -0.50 -7.91
N SER A 28 -16.86 0.61 -7.56
CA SER A 28 -17.46 1.95 -7.66
C SER A 28 -17.98 2.23 -9.08
N ILE A 29 -17.18 1.90 -10.10
CA ILE A 29 -17.57 2.07 -11.50
C ILE A 29 -18.79 1.20 -11.83
N GLY A 30 -18.79 -0.06 -11.38
CA GLY A 30 -19.93 -0.98 -11.55
C GLY A 30 -21.22 -0.47 -10.88
N TYR A 31 -21.14 0.02 -9.65
CA TYR A 31 -22.30 0.58 -8.95
C TYR A 31 -22.84 1.84 -9.63
N MET A 32 -21.97 2.65 -10.24
CA MET A 32 -22.38 3.82 -11.02
C MET A 32 -23.14 3.42 -12.28
N GLN A 33 -22.68 2.37 -12.97
CA GLN A 33 -23.40 1.82 -14.14
C GLN A 33 -24.77 1.25 -13.77
N ALA A 34 -24.91 0.68 -12.58
CA ALA A 34 -26.17 0.14 -12.07
C ALA A 34 -27.12 1.21 -11.47
N GLY A 35 -26.75 2.50 -11.50
CA GLY A 35 -27.56 3.60 -10.98
C GLY A 35 -27.48 3.83 -9.46
N PHE A 36 -26.61 3.11 -8.75
CA PHE A 36 -26.40 3.26 -7.29
C PHE A 36 -25.32 4.30 -6.99
N VAL A 37 -25.68 5.59 -7.04
CA VAL A 37 -24.74 6.71 -6.89
C VAL A 37 -24.15 6.83 -5.48
N ALA A 38 -24.94 6.59 -4.43
CA ALA A 38 -24.42 6.68 -3.05
C ALA A 38 -23.41 5.56 -2.76
N THR A 39 -23.71 4.34 -3.20
CA THR A 39 -22.85 3.16 -3.02
C THR A 39 -21.57 3.27 -3.86
N SER A 40 -21.66 3.83 -5.08
CA SER A 40 -20.47 4.08 -5.89
C SER A 40 -19.54 5.09 -5.20
N LEU A 41 -20.07 6.22 -4.73
CA LEU A 41 -19.28 7.21 -3.98
C LEU A 41 -18.63 6.62 -2.74
N LEU A 42 -19.36 5.81 -1.96
CA LEU A 42 -18.82 5.15 -0.78
C LEU A 42 -17.68 4.18 -1.15
N SER A 43 -17.87 3.37 -2.20
CA SER A 43 -16.84 2.44 -2.69
C SER A 43 -15.61 3.18 -3.22
N ALA A 44 -15.80 4.31 -3.90
CA ALA A 44 -14.71 5.18 -4.34
C ALA A 44 -13.94 5.75 -3.16
N LEU A 45 -14.63 6.26 -2.14
CA LEU A 45 -14.01 6.81 -0.93
C LEU A 45 -13.14 5.76 -0.22
N ILE A 46 -13.67 4.54 -0.08
CA ILE A 46 -12.93 3.41 0.49
C ILE A 46 -11.72 3.08 -0.38
N GLY A 47 -11.91 3.00 -1.70
CA GLY A 47 -10.82 2.76 -2.66
C GLY A 47 -9.70 3.78 -2.54
N PHE A 48 -10.02 5.08 -2.56
CA PHE A 48 -9.01 6.14 -2.42
C PHE A 48 -8.32 6.15 -1.05
N THR A 49 -9.04 5.85 0.03
CA THR A 49 -8.46 5.76 1.38
C THR A 49 -7.49 4.59 1.49
N LEU A 50 -7.85 3.43 0.94
CA LEU A 50 -6.99 2.25 0.87
C LEU A 50 -5.77 2.50 -0.02
N LEU A 51 -5.94 3.21 -1.14
CA LEU A 51 -4.85 3.59 -2.04
C LEU A 51 -3.86 4.53 -1.34
N SER A 52 -4.36 5.54 -0.63
CA SER A 52 -3.51 6.44 0.16
C SER A 52 -2.72 5.67 1.23
N SER A 53 -3.39 4.75 1.94
CA SER A 53 -2.79 3.92 2.97
C SER A 53 -1.74 2.96 2.40
N SER A 54 -2.00 2.33 1.25
CA SER A 54 -1.07 1.42 0.60
C SER A 54 0.20 2.14 0.16
N LEU A 55 0.08 3.31 -0.45
CA LEU A 55 1.21 4.13 -0.88
C LEU A 55 2.06 4.58 0.31
N TYR A 56 1.43 4.93 1.44
CA TYR A 56 2.15 5.26 2.67
C TYR A 56 2.97 4.07 3.19
N ILE A 57 2.37 2.88 3.25
CA ILE A 57 3.02 1.65 3.72
C ILE A 57 4.14 1.22 2.77
N LEU A 58 3.93 1.33 1.46
CA LEU A 58 4.96 1.04 0.45
C LEU A 58 6.13 2.00 0.59
N ARG A 59 5.86 3.30 0.78
CA ARG A 59 6.91 4.29 1.06
C ARG A 59 7.68 3.95 2.34
N LEU A 60 6.99 3.54 3.40
CA LEU A 60 7.62 3.11 4.65
C LEU A 60 8.51 1.87 4.44
N SER A 61 8.06 0.90 3.65
CA SER A 61 8.86 -0.28 3.30
C SER A 61 10.15 0.10 2.56
N ALA A 62 10.08 1.04 1.61
CA ALA A 62 11.24 1.55 0.90
C ALA A 62 12.22 2.29 1.83
N TYR A 63 11.72 3.05 2.80
CA TYR A 63 12.57 3.67 3.84
C TYR A 63 13.27 2.63 4.71
N VAL A 64 12.56 1.61 5.18
CA VAL A 64 13.15 0.53 5.99
C VAL A 64 14.25 -0.18 5.20
N TYR A 65 13.99 -0.50 3.93
CA TYR A 65 14.98 -1.11 3.05
C TYR A 65 16.20 -0.20 2.82
N ALA A 66 15.98 1.11 2.58
CA ALA A 66 17.06 2.07 2.39
C ALA A 66 17.92 2.24 3.65
N VAL A 67 17.31 2.27 4.84
CA VAL A 67 18.04 2.30 6.12
C VAL A 67 18.84 1.00 6.33
N GLU A 68 18.26 -0.15 6.02
CA GLU A 68 18.96 -1.44 6.13
C GLU A 68 20.15 -1.53 5.18
N LYS A 69 19.99 -1.05 3.94
CA LYS A 69 21.06 -1.03 2.95
C LYS A 69 22.10 0.06 3.25
N GLY A 70 21.68 1.23 3.72
CA GLY A 70 22.53 2.35 4.10
C GLY A 70 23.41 2.06 5.32
N ALA A 71 22.86 1.37 6.33
CA ALA A 71 23.63 0.88 7.48
C ALA A 71 24.69 -0.19 7.09
N GLY A 72 24.50 -0.87 5.95
CA GLY A 72 25.49 -1.80 5.39
C GLY A 72 26.67 -1.12 4.69
N VAL A 73 26.59 0.19 4.41
CA VAL A 73 27.67 0.95 3.73
C VAL A 73 28.61 1.60 4.74
N GLU A 74 28.15 1.93 5.95
CA GLU A 74 29.00 2.50 7.02
C GLU A 74 29.87 1.46 7.76
N GLY A 75 29.64 0.16 7.55
CA GLY A 75 30.49 -0.92 8.11
C GLY A 75 31.67 -1.34 7.24
N GLY A 76 31.92 -0.65 6.12
CA GLY A 76 32.91 -1.03 5.10
C GLY A 76 34.10 -0.08 4.94
N LYS A 77 34.34 0.83 5.90
CA LYS A 77 35.54 1.67 5.97
C LYS A 77 35.93 2.00 7.41
N SER A 78 36.65 1.09 8.06
CA SER A 78 37.73 1.41 9.00
C SER A 78 38.59 0.17 9.18
#